data_AF-A0A7S3KSH9-F1
#
_entry.id   AF-A0A7S3KSH9-F1
#
_cell.length_a   1.000
_cell.length_b   1.000
_cell.length_c   1.000
_cell.angle_alpha   90.00
_cell.angle_beta   90.00
_cell.angle_gamma   90.00
#
_symmetry.space_group_name_H-M   'P 1'
#
loop_
_entity.id
_entity.type
_entity.pdbx_description
1 polymer ?
#
loop_
_entity_poly.entity_id
_entity_poly.type
_entity_poly.pdbx_seq_one_letter_code
_entity_poly.pdbx_strand_id
1 'polypeptide(L)'
;NIEEIKETDVQEDQEREELLYEFKVLDQSLFKNIHQKETVKLITKWGLDKDMELVRFRFNQSFTLFNTDKFLAALLSSPEVRASLPGLSANIPESVESVEFNKLSTEVVNMGFFDILDEKDITTTTGYIKKEPDEYLEGMVMGDRLRYALAFEESEFYEIFDDQTRKELIFRIMQHLVLGGSIC
;
A
#
# COMPACT_ATOMS: atom_id res chain seq x y z
N ASN A 1 -10.96 11.29 54.66
CA ASN A 1 -10.54 12.15 53.53
C ASN A 1 -9.74 11.37 52.48
N ILE A 2 -10.25 10.21 52.06
CA ILE A 2 -9.67 9.36 51.00
C ILE A 2 -10.68 9.22 49.83
N GLU A 3 -11.89 9.77 49.99
CA GLU A 3 -12.95 9.73 48.97
C GLU A 3 -12.86 10.90 47.98
N GLU A 4 -12.28 12.05 48.37
CA GLU A 4 -12.10 13.22 47.47
C GLU A 4 -10.94 13.07 46.47
N ILE A 5 -10.06 12.08 46.62
CA ILE A 5 -8.93 11.88 45.67
C ILE A 5 -9.31 10.90 44.55
N LYS A 6 -10.46 10.20 44.65
CA LYS A 6 -10.91 9.26 43.62
C LYS A 6 -11.88 9.86 42.61
N GLU A 7 -12.48 11.02 42.90
CA GLU A 7 -13.42 11.67 41.98
C GLU A 7 -12.72 12.58 40.96
N THR A 8 -11.45 12.93 41.17
CA THR A 8 -10.70 13.79 40.23
C THR A 8 -10.03 13.01 39.09
N ASP A 9 -9.70 11.72 39.30
CA ASP A 9 -9.08 10.87 38.26
C ASP A 9 -10.09 10.25 37.27
N VAL A 10 -11.40 10.40 37.51
CA VAL A 10 -12.46 9.86 36.63
C VAL A 10 -13.02 10.92 35.66
N GLN A 11 -12.56 12.18 35.78
CA GLN A 11 -13.08 13.30 34.98
C GLN A 11 -12.15 13.79 33.85
N GLU A 12 -10.95 13.21 33.67
CA GLU A 12 -10.08 13.56 32.53
C GLU A 12 -10.36 12.75 31.25
N ASP A 13 -11.27 11.78 31.28
CA ASP A 13 -11.58 10.92 30.12
C ASP A 13 -12.77 11.40 29.26
N GLN A 14 -13.30 12.61 29.48
CA GLN A 14 -14.45 13.14 28.75
C GLN A 14 -14.23 14.55 28.20
N GLU A 15 -13.15 14.76 27.45
CA GLU A 15 -13.07 15.82 26.43
C GLU A 15 -11.95 15.51 25.42
N ARG A 16 -11.92 14.28 24.90
CA ARG A 16 -11.12 14.02 23.69
C ARG A 16 -11.84 14.68 22.52
N GLU A 17 -11.42 15.89 22.17
CA GLU A 17 -11.75 16.51 20.88
C GLU A 17 -11.79 15.42 19.81
N GLU A 18 -12.95 15.25 19.16
CA GLU A 18 -13.03 14.42 17.98
C GLU A 18 -12.02 14.97 16.98
N LEU A 19 -10.96 14.20 16.74
CA LEU A 19 -9.87 14.56 15.84
C LEU A 19 -10.43 14.68 14.41
N LEU A 20 -10.94 15.86 14.09
CA LEU A 20 -11.47 16.19 12.77
C LEU A 20 -10.33 16.58 11.82
N TYR A 21 -9.82 15.59 11.09
CA TYR A 21 -8.81 15.81 10.07
C TYR A 21 -9.39 16.57 8.87
N GLU A 22 -8.77 17.70 8.54
CA GLU A 22 -9.02 18.45 7.32
C GLU A 22 -7.83 18.26 6.38
N PHE A 23 -8.10 17.91 5.13
CA PHE A 23 -7.09 17.68 4.09
C PHE A 23 -7.17 18.77 3.03
N LYS A 24 -6.01 19.27 2.58
CA LYS A 24 -5.88 20.25 1.50
C LYS A 24 -4.87 19.76 0.48
N VAL A 25 -5.24 19.84 -0.79
CA VAL A 25 -4.33 19.50 -1.90
C VAL A 25 -3.16 20.48 -1.93
N LEU A 26 -1.98 19.94 -2.16
CA LEU A 26 -0.77 20.70 -2.44
C LEU A 26 -0.44 20.64 -3.93
N ASP A 27 0.32 21.65 -4.37
CA ASP A 27 0.79 21.73 -5.75
C ASP A 27 1.59 20.48 -6.15
N GLN A 28 1.19 19.86 -7.27
CA GLN A 28 1.84 18.68 -7.83
C GLN A 28 3.24 18.98 -8.39
N SER A 29 3.58 20.25 -8.65
CA SER A 29 4.93 20.67 -9.05
C SER A 29 6.03 20.29 -8.06
N LEU A 30 5.64 19.92 -6.83
CA LEU A 30 6.54 19.39 -5.80
C LEU A 30 7.15 18.03 -6.16
N PHE A 31 6.55 17.28 -7.09
CA PHE A 31 7.07 15.99 -7.57
C PHE A 31 8.14 16.14 -8.66
N LYS A 32 9.22 16.86 -8.35
CA LYS A 32 10.28 17.21 -9.30
C LYS A 32 10.91 16.00 -10.03
N ASN A 33 10.98 14.86 -9.35
CA ASN A 33 11.65 13.67 -9.88
C ASN A 33 10.76 12.87 -10.85
N ILE A 34 9.44 13.00 -10.76
CA ILE A 34 8.49 12.19 -11.55
C ILE A 34 8.39 12.70 -12.98
N HIS A 35 8.57 14.00 -13.19
CA HIS A 35 8.57 14.61 -14.51
C HIS A 35 9.92 14.51 -15.24
N GLN A 36 10.94 13.89 -14.62
CA GLN A 36 12.21 13.65 -15.30
C GLN A 36 12.04 12.63 -16.42
N LYS A 37 12.73 12.85 -17.54
CA LYS A 37 12.59 12.03 -18.75
C LYS A 37 12.83 10.55 -18.48
N GLU A 38 13.81 10.24 -17.64
CA GLU A 38 14.18 8.89 -17.24
C GLU A 38 13.06 8.23 -16.43
N THR A 39 12.49 8.94 -15.44
CA THR A 39 11.40 8.44 -14.61
C THR A 39 10.12 8.23 -15.43
N VAL A 40 9.75 9.19 -16.27
CA VAL A 40 8.60 9.07 -17.17
C VAL A 40 8.77 7.87 -18.09
N LYS A 41 9.96 7.69 -18.67
CA LYS A 41 10.25 6.53 -19.53
C LYS A 41 10.03 5.21 -18.79
N LEU A 42 10.41 5.13 -17.51
CA LEU A 42 10.19 3.93 -16.69
C LEU A 42 8.70 3.74 -16.38
N ILE A 43 8.00 4.77 -15.92
CA ILE A 43 6.55 4.72 -15.63
C ILE A 43 5.78 4.24 -16.87
N THR A 44 6.04 4.82 -18.04
CA THR A 44 5.43 4.39 -19.31
C THR A 44 5.82 2.98 -19.70
N LYS A 45 7.08 2.55 -19.47
CA LYS A 45 7.51 1.18 -19.75
C LYS A 45 6.70 0.14 -18.97
N TRP A 46 6.31 0.47 -17.74
CA TRP A 46 5.49 -0.37 -16.87
C TRP A 46 3.98 -0.13 -17.05
N GLY A 47 3.56 0.72 -18.00
CA GLY A 47 2.15 1.01 -18.28
C GLY A 47 1.43 1.80 -17.19
N LEU A 48 2.18 2.42 -16.27
CA LEU A 48 1.63 3.19 -15.15
C LEU A 48 1.26 4.62 -15.53
N ASP A 49 1.54 5.05 -16.75
CA ASP A 49 1.35 6.44 -17.19
C ASP A 49 -0.12 6.87 -17.29
N LYS A 50 -1.04 5.90 -17.46
CA LYS A 50 -2.47 6.17 -17.65
C LYS A 50 -3.28 6.03 -16.36
N ASP A 51 -2.93 5.07 -15.52
CA ASP A 51 -3.75 4.64 -14.39
C ASP A 51 -3.11 4.97 -13.03
N MET A 52 -1.97 5.68 -13.03
CA MET A 52 -1.34 6.16 -11.80
C MET A 52 -1.77 7.58 -11.47
N GLU A 53 -2.36 7.74 -10.28
CA GLU A 53 -2.67 9.04 -9.70
C GLU A 53 -1.66 9.36 -8.59
N LEU A 54 -1.14 10.59 -8.60
CA LEU A 54 -0.25 11.05 -7.56
C LEU A 54 -0.66 12.42 -7.05
N VAL A 55 -1.02 12.47 -5.78
CA VAL A 55 -1.48 13.69 -5.12
C VAL A 55 -0.78 13.83 -3.78
N ARG A 56 -0.49 15.08 -3.41
CA ARG A 56 0.06 15.41 -2.10
C ARG A 56 -0.97 16.20 -1.32
N PHE A 57 -1.16 15.83 -0.07
CA PHE A 57 -2.06 16.53 0.83
C PHE A 57 -1.29 17.12 2.02
N ARG A 58 -1.81 18.23 2.54
CA ARG A 58 -1.49 18.74 3.87
C ARG A 58 -2.71 18.49 4.76
N PHE A 59 -2.46 18.13 6.01
CA PHE A 59 -3.48 18.00 7.03
C PHE A 59 -3.18 18.89 8.26
N ASN A 60 -4.22 19.20 9.02
CA ASN A 60 -4.22 20.18 10.11
C ASN A 60 -3.74 19.63 11.47
N GLN A 61 -3.81 18.31 11.69
CA GLN A 61 -3.53 17.70 12.99
C GLN A 61 -2.22 16.89 13.01
N SER A 62 -1.71 16.56 14.20
CA SER A 62 -0.56 15.67 14.34
C SER A 62 -0.98 14.21 14.15
N PHE A 63 -0.29 13.48 13.26
CA PHE A 63 -0.50 12.05 13.09
C PHE A 63 0.23 11.25 14.19
N THR A 64 -0.46 10.29 14.80
CA THR A 64 0.11 9.32 15.73
C THR A 64 -0.36 7.91 15.37
N LEU A 65 0.47 6.90 15.61
CA LEU A 65 0.14 5.50 15.27
C LEU A 65 -1.11 4.98 16.00
N PHE A 66 -1.44 5.54 17.17
CA PHE A 66 -2.61 5.15 17.95
C PHE A 66 -3.95 5.50 17.27
N ASN A 67 -3.98 6.56 16.44
CA ASN A 67 -5.19 7.03 15.77
C ASN A 67 -5.15 6.77 14.26
N THR A 68 -4.42 5.73 13.82
CA THR A 68 -4.24 5.43 12.39
C THR A 68 -5.56 5.08 11.71
N ASP A 69 -6.41 4.30 12.38
CA ASP A 69 -7.77 3.94 11.95
C ASP A 69 -8.62 5.19 11.66
N LYS A 70 -8.68 6.13 12.62
CA LYS A 70 -9.42 7.39 12.49
C LYS A 70 -8.85 8.28 11.39
N PHE A 71 -7.52 8.35 11.31
CA PHE A 71 -6.84 9.11 10.27
C PHE A 71 -7.19 8.58 8.87
N LEU A 72 -7.13 7.25 8.68
CA LEU A 72 -7.45 6.63 7.39
C LEU A 72 -8.94 6.78 7.06
N ALA A 73 -9.85 6.57 8.01
CA ALA A 73 -11.27 6.78 7.80
C ALA A 73 -11.58 8.24 7.37
N ALA A 74 -10.95 9.22 8.01
CA ALA A 74 -11.09 10.63 7.66
C ALA A 74 -10.46 10.96 6.29
N LEU A 75 -9.30 10.39 5.97
CA LEU A 75 -8.64 10.57 4.67
C LEU A 75 -9.51 10.04 3.52
N LEU A 76 -10.04 8.84 3.66
CA LEU A 76 -10.87 8.18 2.64
C LEU A 76 -12.27 8.81 2.51
N SER A 77 -12.79 9.42 3.58
CA SER A 77 -14.07 10.12 3.57
C SER A 77 -13.95 11.61 3.19
N SER A 78 -12.73 12.15 3.07
CA SER A 78 -12.52 13.58 2.81
C SER A 78 -12.97 13.96 1.38
N PRO A 79 -13.89 14.95 1.23
CA PRO A 79 -14.34 15.38 -0.09
C PRO A 79 -13.20 15.89 -0.99
N GLU A 80 -12.23 16.59 -0.39
CA GLU A 80 -11.08 17.15 -1.09
C GLU A 80 -10.16 16.03 -1.65
N VAL A 81 -9.91 15.00 -0.85
CA VAL A 81 -9.10 13.84 -1.26
C VAL A 81 -9.78 13.08 -2.38
N ARG A 82 -11.08 12.85 -2.23
CA ARG A 82 -11.91 12.14 -3.20
C ARG A 82 -11.99 12.88 -4.54
N ALA A 83 -12.15 14.20 -4.51
CA ALA A 83 -12.15 15.02 -5.71
C ALA A 83 -10.82 14.98 -6.47
N SER A 84 -9.72 14.74 -5.74
CA SER A 84 -8.36 14.74 -6.31
C SER A 84 -7.86 13.36 -6.74
N LEU A 85 -8.49 12.28 -6.25
CA LEU A 85 -8.16 10.89 -6.56
C LEU A 85 -9.41 10.16 -7.10
N PRO A 86 -9.79 10.37 -8.38
CA PRO A 86 -10.98 9.75 -8.94
C PRO A 86 -10.90 8.22 -8.94
N GLY A 87 -9.72 7.63 -9.14
CA GLY A 87 -9.51 6.18 -9.02
C GLY A 87 -9.83 5.63 -7.62
N LEU A 88 -9.51 6.39 -6.57
CA LEU A 88 -9.88 6.04 -5.19
C LEU A 88 -11.40 6.15 -4.99
N SER A 89 -11.99 7.26 -5.43
CA SER A 89 -13.42 7.57 -5.25
C SER A 89 -14.35 6.60 -5.96
N ALA A 90 -13.92 6.03 -7.08
CA ALA A 90 -14.70 5.04 -7.83
C ALA A 90 -14.82 3.69 -7.09
N ASN A 91 -13.88 3.39 -6.20
CA ASN A 91 -13.76 2.07 -5.57
C ASN A 91 -14.14 2.06 -4.08
N ILE A 92 -14.48 3.21 -3.49
CA ILE A 92 -14.75 3.33 -2.04
C ILE A 92 -16.11 4.02 -1.80
N PRO A 93 -16.94 3.51 -0.87
CA PRO A 93 -18.19 4.16 -0.47
C PRO A 93 -18.01 5.61 -0.04
N GLU A 94 -19.04 6.45 -0.17
CA GLU A 94 -18.98 7.90 0.14
C GLU A 94 -18.54 8.21 1.58
N SER A 95 -18.94 7.36 2.53
CA SER A 95 -18.56 7.44 3.94
C SER A 95 -17.92 6.12 4.37
N VAL A 96 -16.78 6.21 5.06
CA VAL A 96 -16.03 5.06 5.58
C VAL A 96 -16.18 5.01 7.10
N GLU A 97 -16.89 4.00 7.60
CA GLU A 97 -17.14 3.83 9.04
C GLU A 97 -15.96 3.21 9.79
N SER A 98 -15.26 2.28 9.14
CA SER A 98 -14.09 1.60 9.71
C SER A 98 -13.09 1.24 8.62
N VAL A 99 -11.83 1.14 9.02
CA VAL A 99 -10.71 0.77 8.14
C VAL A 99 -9.92 -0.35 8.81
N GLU A 100 -9.79 -1.47 8.12
CA GLU A 100 -8.82 -2.50 8.46
C GLU A 100 -7.55 -2.25 7.65
N PHE A 101 -6.40 -2.28 8.32
CA PHE A 101 -5.11 -2.08 7.66
C PHE A 101 -4.03 -2.90 8.34
N ASN A 102 -3.03 -3.28 7.55
CA ASN A 102 -1.84 -3.97 8.03
C ASN A 102 -0.64 -3.04 7.88
N LYS A 103 0.07 -2.78 8.98
CA LYS A 103 1.32 -2.01 8.93
C LYS A 103 2.38 -2.82 8.23
N LEU A 104 2.93 -2.26 7.15
CA LEU A 104 4.06 -2.83 6.41
C LEU A 104 5.38 -2.42 7.05
N SER A 105 6.37 -3.29 6.92
CA SER A 105 7.77 -3.00 7.23
C SER A 105 8.40 -2.21 6.08
N THR A 106 9.38 -1.37 6.43
CA THR A 106 10.16 -0.56 5.48
C THR A 106 11.64 -0.63 5.84
N GLU A 107 12.11 -1.84 6.16
CA GLU A 107 13.48 -2.08 6.61
C GLU A 107 14.43 -2.36 5.44
N VAL A 108 13.89 -2.80 4.30
CA VAL A 108 14.67 -3.06 3.09
C VAL A 108 15.13 -1.73 2.45
N VAL A 109 16.46 -1.56 2.37
CA VAL A 109 17.09 -0.34 1.84
C VAL A 109 17.92 -0.56 0.57
N ASN A 110 18.04 -1.79 0.09
CA ASN A 110 18.86 -2.13 -1.08
C ASN A 110 18.15 -3.14 -1.99
N MET A 111 18.67 -3.29 -3.21
CA MET A 111 18.07 -4.16 -4.24
C MET A 111 18.42 -5.65 -4.09
N GLY A 112 19.31 -6.03 -3.16
CA GLY A 112 19.64 -7.42 -2.89
C GLY A 112 18.45 -8.24 -2.36
N PHE A 113 17.37 -7.55 -1.96
CA PHE A 113 16.06 -8.15 -1.71
C PHE A 113 15.57 -9.06 -2.85
N PHE A 114 15.87 -8.73 -4.10
CA PHE A 114 15.41 -9.49 -5.27
C PHE A 114 16.36 -10.63 -5.68
N ASP A 115 17.53 -10.76 -5.05
CA ASP A 115 18.52 -11.80 -5.38
C ASP A 115 17.93 -13.20 -5.15
N ILE A 116 16.98 -13.32 -4.22
CA ILE A 116 16.25 -14.56 -3.94
C ILE A 116 15.54 -15.13 -5.18
N LEU A 117 15.15 -14.29 -6.14
CA LEU A 117 14.52 -14.74 -7.39
C LEU A 117 15.48 -15.59 -8.22
N ASP A 118 16.75 -15.18 -8.31
CA ASP A 118 17.80 -15.91 -9.00
C ASP A 118 18.22 -17.16 -8.19
N GLU A 119 18.37 -17.01 -6.87
CA GLU A 119 18.80 -18.10 -5.98
C GLU A 119 17.79 -19.25 -5.87
N LYS A 120 16.50 -18.94 -5.97
CA LYS A 120 15.38 -19.90 -5.81
C LYS A 120 14.75 -20.31 -7.13
N ASP A 121 15.50 -20.16 -8.22
CA ASP A 121 15.13 -20.70 -9.53
C ASP A 121 13.82 -20.10 -10.11
N ILE A 122 13.45 -18.88 -9.72
CA ILE A 122 12.30 -18.15 -10.29
C ILE A 122 12.65 -17.58 -11.66
N THR A 123 13.90 -17.14 -11.82
CA THR A 123 14.45 -16.58 -13.05
C THR A 123 15.47 -17.53 -13.68
N THR A 124 15.71 -17.37 -14.98
CA THR A 124 16.81 -18.02 -15.70
C THR A 124 18.12 -17.28 -15.44
N THR A 125 19.26 -17.90 -15.77
CA THR A 125 20.58 -17.23 -15.75
C THR A 125 20.68 -16.00 -16.66
N THR A 126 19.71 -15.81 -17.56
CA THR A 126 19.58 -14.67 -18.45
C THR A 126 18.60 -13.60 -17.95
N GLY A 127 17.99 -13.80 -16.77
CA GLY A 127 17.07 -12.87 -16.12
C GLY A 127 15.62 -12.95 -16.60
N TYR A 128 15.23 -14.01 -17.34
CA TYR A 128 13.84 -14.22 -17.73
C TYR A 128 13.09 -14.98 -16.64
N ILE A 129 11.84 -14.59 -16.35
CA ILE A 129 10.98 -15.33 -15.43
C ILE A 129 10.63 -16.68 -16.05
N LYS A 130 10.80 -17.77 -15.29
CA LYS A 130 10.48 -19.12 -15.76
C LYS A 130 8.97 -19.32 -15.86
N LYS A 131 8.55 -19.96 -16.94
CA LYS A 131 7.15 -20.29 -17.22
C LYS A 131 6.72 -21.53 -16.46
N GLU A 132 5.45 -21.54 -16.08
CA GLU A 132 4.76 -22.68 -15.50
C GLU A 132 3.50 -22.97 -16.33
N PRO A 133 2.92 -24.18 -16.22
CA PRO A 133 1.61 -24.47 -16.79
C PRO A 133 0.57 -23.44 -16.34
N ASP A 134 -0.31 -23.06 -17.27
CA ASP A 134 -1.36 -22.08 -16.99
C ASP A 134 -2.38 -22.67 -16.01
N GLU A 135 -2.39 -22.14 -14.80
CA GLU A 135 -3.43 -22.39 -13.79
C GLU A 135 -4.23 -21.11 -13.55
N TYR A 136 -5.48 -21.25 -13.08
CA TYR A 136 -6.34 -20.10 -12.81
C TYR A 136 -6.55 -19.94 -11.31
N LEU A 137 -6.10 -18.81 -10.78
CA LEU A 137 -6.35 -18.40 -9.41
C LEU A 137 -7.19 -17.12 -9.43
N GLU A 138 -8.41 -17.18 -8.90
CA GLU A 138 -9.32 -16.02 -8.82
C GLU A 138 -9.52 -15.28 -10.16
N GLY A 139 -9.51 -16.02 -11.28
CA GLY A 139 -9.66 -15.45 -12.63
C GLY A 139 -8.36 -14.91 -13.25
N MET A 140 -7.23 -15.00 -12.55
CA MET A 140 -5.90 -14.66 -13.06
C MET A 140 -5.16 -15.91 -13.55
N VAL A 141 -4.47 -15.78 -14.69
CA VAL A 141 -3.58 -16.83 -15.21
C VAL A 141 -2.25 -16.82 -14.47
N MET A 142 -2.01 -17.89 -13.73
CA MET A 142 -0.75 -18.26 -13.10
C MET A 142 0.09 -18.97 -14.16
N GLY A 143 0.83 -18.21 -14.98
CA GLY A 143 1.61 -18.74 -16.12
C GLY A 143 3.13 -18.65 -15.94
N ASP A 144 3.61 -18.26 -14.76
CA ASP A 144 5.02 -18.15 -14.44
C ASP A 144 5.31 -18.29 -12.94
N ARG A 145 6.54 -18.72 -12.61
CA ARG A 145 6.93 -19.01 -11.22
C ARG A 145 6.83 -17.83 -10.28
N LEU A 146 7.03 -16.61 -10.80
CA LEU A 146 6.97 -15.42 -9.96
C LEU A 146 5.54 -15.20 -9.47
N ARG A 147 4.54 -15.36 -10.34
CA ARG A 147 3.13 -15.32 -9.93
C ARG A 147 2.82 -16.38 -8.89
N TYR A 148 3.28 -17.63 -9.09
CA TYR A 148 3.09 -18.71 -8.12
C TYR A 148 3.68 -18.35 -6.75
N ALA A 149 4.93 -17.86 -6.72
CA ALA A 149 5.60 -17.44 -5.49
C ALA A 149 4.85 -16.31 -4.76
N LEU A 150 4.19 -15.42 -5.51
CA LEU A 150 3.51 -14.24 -4.97
C LEU A 150 2.10 -14.51 -4.46
N ALA A 151 1.35 -15.44 -5.06
CA ALA A 151 -0.10 -15.56 -4.82
C ALA A 151 -0.61 -16.99 -4.60
N PHE A 152 0.11 -18.04 -5.00
CA PHE A 152 -0.44 -19.39 -4.97
C PHE A 152 0.09 -20.19 -3.79
N GLU A 153 -0.66 -20.19 -2.68
CA GLU A 153 -0.23 -20.76 -1.39
C GLU A 153 0.06 -22.27 -1.44
N GLU A 154 -0.58 -22.99 -2.36
CA GLU A 154 -0.37 -24.44 -2.54
C GLU A 154 0.90 -24.77 -3.32
N SER A 155 1.58 -23.77 -3.89
CA SER A 155 2.82 -23.94 -4.64
C SER A 155 4.04 -24.05 -3.73
N GLU A 156 4.98 -24.92 -4.10
CA GLU A 156 6.32 -24.97 -3.50
C GLU A 156 7.07 -23.62 -3.60
N PHE A 157 6.74 -22.79 -4.61
CA PHE A 157 7.37 -21.49 -4.79
C PHE A 157 6.86 -20.44 -3.80
N TYR A 158 5.70 -20.66 -3.16
CA TYR A 158 5.14 -19.71 -2.19
C TYR A 158 6.05 -19.57 -0.96
N GLU A 159 6.65 -20.68 -0.52
CA GLU A 159 7.50 -20.70 0.67
C GLU A 159 8.85 -20.00 0.48
N ILE A 160 9.18 -19.54 -0.73
CA ILE A 160 10.40 -18.76 -1.01
C ILE A 160 10.41 -17.45 -0.22
N PHE A 161 9.24 -16.82 -0.05
CA PHE A 161 9.10 -15.59 0.71
C PHE A 161 8.44 -15.89 2.05
N ASP A 162 9.17 -15.65 3.14
CA ASP A 162 8.63 -15.80 4.49
C ASP A 162 7.65 -14.67 4.87
N ASP A 163 6.97 -14.84 6.01
CA ASP A 163 5.96 -13.89 6.49
C ASP A 163 6.50 -12.48 6.72
N GLN A 164 7.78 -12.34 7.09
CA GLN A 164 8.40 -11.03 7.31
C GLN A 164 8.66 -10.34 5.98
N THR A 165 9.21 -11.08 5.02
CA THR A 165 9.44 -10.63 3.65
C THR A 165 8.14 -10.19 2.99
N ARG A 166 7.05 -10.95 3.18
CA ARG A 166 5.72 -10.61 2.67
C ARG A 166 5.10 -9.35 3.29
N LYS A 167 5.59 -8.92 4.45
CA LYS A 167 5.19 -7.67 5.13
C LYS A 167 6.03 -6.47 4.73
N GLU A 168 7.08 -6.63 3.94
CA GLU A 168 7.86 -5.50 3.43
C GLU A 168 7.10 -4.71 2.36
N LEU A 169 7.22 -3.38 2.41
CA LEU A 169 6.61 -2.50 1.43
C LEU A 169 7.09 -2.80 0.00
N ILE A 170 8.39 -3.05 -0.16
CA ILE A 170 8.97 -3.36 -1.48
C ILE A 170 8.41 -4.65 -2.07
N PHE A 171 8.12 -5.66 -1.23
CA PHE A 171 7.46 -6.89 -1.65
C PHE A 171 6.05 -6.60 -2.17
N ARG A 172 5.26 -5.82 -1.42
CA ARG A 172 3.88 -5.48 -1.81
C ARG A 172 3.83 -4.67 -3.10
N ILE A 173 4.76 -3.74 -3.30
CA ILE A 173 4.89 -3.01 -4.58
C ILE A 173 5.17 -3.97 -5.73
N MET A 174 6.16 -4.87 -5.58
CA MET A 174 6.44 -5.89 -6.61
C MET A 174 5.21 -6.77 -6.87
N GLN A 175 4.53 -7.22 -5.82
CA GLN A 175 3.34 -8.05 -5.93
C GLN A 175 2.25 -7.36 -6.77
N HIS A 176 1.95 -6.10 -6.49
CA HIS A 176 0.99 -5.32 -7.27
C HIS A 176 1.44 -5.10 -8.73
N LEU A 177 2.74 -4.92 -8.98
CA LEU A 177 3.26 -4.76 -10.34
C LEU A 177 3.18 -6.05 -11.17
N VAL A 178 3.37 -7.22 -10.54
CA VAL A 178 3.43 -8.52 -11.24
C VAL A 178 2.04 -9.11 -11.45
N LEU A 179 1.20 -9.08 -10.40
CA LEU A 179 -0.16 -9.63 -10.43
C LEU A 179 -1.13 -8.64 -11.09
N GLY A 180 -0.82 -7.35 -11.06
CA GLY A 180 -1.73 -6.28 -11.46
C GLY A 180 -2.74 -5.94 -10.36
N GLY A 181 -3.65 -5.02 -10.69
CA GLY A 181 -4.87 -4.82 -9.91
C GLY A 181 -5.88 -5.93 -10.21
N SER A 182 -6.72 -6.27 -9.24
CA SER A 182 -7.91 -7.07 -9.51
C SER A 182 -8.74 -6.34 -10.59
N ILE A 183 -8.83 -6.94 -11.78
CA ILE A 183 -9.56 -6.45 -12.97
C ILE A 183 -8.74 -5.46 -13.83
N CYS A 184 -8.09 -5.99 -14.88
CA CYS A 184 -8.03 -5.36 -16.20
C CYS A 184 -9.04 -6.04 -17.12
#